data_AF-A0A257LBQ1-F1
#
_entry.id   AF-A0A257LBQ1-F1
#
_cell.length_a   1.000
_cell.length_b   1.000
_cell.length_c   1.000
_cell.angle_alpha   90.00
_cell.angle_beta   90.00
_cell.angle_gamma   90.00
#
_symmetry.space_group_name_H-M   'P 1'
#
loop_
_entity.id
_entity.type
_entity.pdbx_description
1 polymer ?
#
loop_
_entity_poly.entity_id
_entity_poly.type
_entity_poly.pdbx_seq_one_letter_code
_entity_poly.pdbx_strand_id
1 'polypeptide(L)'
;MKTNFSHGATFEGTSSYLGILTFGVGLFYLFGLNLFLPAIGLCFVGAVLFIQVKGISIDTERNRFKPYLHLLFYRIGFWYSLDEIKEITLRYFNESQNIYPRHIAVYTATARCYEIHFVAKDGELYLIQDIKSHSAALDFCKELSEKTGLPFKDLAPGHKNVS
;
A
#
# COMPACT_ATOMS: atom_id res chain seq x y z
N MET A 1 5.23 16.36 14.41
CA MET A 1 4.18 15.34 14.56
C MET A 1 4.57 14.13 13.73
N LYS A 2 4.51 12.92 14.30
CA LYS A 2 4.82 11.68 13.58
C LYS A 2 3.53 10.92 13.28
N THR A 3 3.20 10.77 12.00
CA THR A 3 2.03 10.01 11.54
C THR A 3 2.47 8.80 10.72
N ASN A 4 1.73 7.70 10.86
CA ASN A 4 1.98 6.50 10.08
C ASN A 4 0.71 6.17 9.31
N PHE A 5 0.86 6.03 8.01
CA PHE A 5 -0.17 5.56 7.12
C PHE A 5 0.22 4.17 6.64
N SER A 6 -0.75 3.25 6.64
CA SER A 6 -0.59 1.88 6.17
C SER A 6 -1.56 1.68 5.02
N HIS A 7 -1.06 1.11 3.94
CA HIS A 7 -1.88 0.64 2.84
C HIS A 7 -2.32 -0.79 3.13
N GLY A 8 -3.20 -1.34 2.30
CA GLY A 8 -3.60 -2.75 2.38
C GLY A 8 -2.44 -3.71 2.15
N ALA A 9 -2.70 -5.00 2.33
CA ALA A 9 -1.75 -6.04 1.96
C ALA A 9 -1.48 -5.99 0.45
N THR A 10 -0.22 -5.96 0.06
CA THR A 10 0.21 -6.02 -1.34
C THR A 10 0.81 -7.40 -1.60
N PHE A 11 0.29 -8.09 -2.60
CA PHE A 11 0.78 -9.42 -3.00
C PHE A 11 1.81 -9.36 -4.14
N GLU A 12 2.34 -8.16 -4.42
CA GLU A 12 3.28 -7.91 -5.51
C GLU A 12 4.71 -7.78 -4.97
N GLY A 13 5.66 -8.43 -5.65
CA GLY A 13 7.09 -8.34 -5.36
C GLY A 13 7.78 -9.68 -5.22
N THR A 14 9.11 -9.67 -5.29
CA THR A 14 9.98 -10.86 -5.18
C THR A 14 9.75 -11.63 -3.88
N SER A 15 9.48 -10.91 -2.80
CA SER A 15 9.15 -11.45 -1.49
C SER A 15 7.83 -12.22 -1.44
N SER A 16 6.79 -11.74 -2.13
CA SER A 16 5.50 -12.43 -2.22
C SER A 16 5.64 -13.76 -2.97
N TYR A 17 6.40 -13.78 -4.07
CA TYR A 17 6.73 -15.02 -4.78
C TYR A 17 7.54 -15.99 -3.91
N LEU A 18 8.54 -15.48 -3.19
CA LEU A 18 9.34 -16.28 -2.27
C LEU A 18 8.47 -16.83 -1.12
N GLY A 19 7.52 -16.05 -0.62
CA GLY A 19 6.55 -16.46 0.38
C GLY A 19 5.68 -17.61 -0.10
N ILE A 20 5.11 -17.52 -1.31
CA ILE A 20 4.32 -18.60 -1.93
C ILE A 20 5.17 -19.86 -2.11
N LEU A 21 6.38 -19.73 -2.64
CA LEU A 21 7.27 -20.87 -2.87
C LEU A 21 7.61 -21.57 -1.54
N THR A 22 7.98 -20.80 -0.53
CA THR A 22 8.29 -21.31 0.81
C THR A 22 7.07 -21.99 1.44
N PHE A 23 5.88 -21.39 1.27
CA PHE A 23 4.63 -21.97 1.74
C PHE A 23 4.32 -23.30 1.04
N GLY A 24 4.47 -23.36 -0.29
CA GLY A 24 4.27 -24.58 -1.07
C GLY A 24 5.22 -25.72 -0.69
N VAL A 25 6.49 -25.39 -0.44
CA VAL A 25 7.48 -26.35 0.08
C VAL A 25 7.06 -26.85 1.46
N GLY A 26 6.59 -25.98 2.35
CA GLY A 26 6.03 -26.36 3.65
C GLY A 26 4.86 -27.34 3.52
N LEU A 27 3.90 -27.06 2.62
CA LEU A 27 2.77 -27.97 2.36
C LEU A 27 3.24 -29.32 1.80
N PHE A 28 4.24 -29.34 0.92
CA PHE A 28 4.82 -30.57 0.41
C PHE A 28 5.46 -31.41 1.53
N TYR A 29 6.20 -30.79 2.45
CA TYR A 29 6.73 -31.51 3.62
C TYR A 29 5.64 -32.01 4.56
N LEU A 30 4.54 -31.24 4.71
CA LEU A 30 3.41 -31.59 5.57
C LEU A 30 2.67 -32.82 5.05
N PHE A 31 2.29 -32.83 3.77
CA PHE A 31 1.44 -33.86 3.17
C PHE A 31 2.22 -34.98 2.45
N GLY A 32 3.41 -34.68 1.93
CA GLY A 32 4.23 -35.63 1.17
C GLY A 32 5.16 -36.47 2.04
N LEU A 33 5.76 -35.85 3.07
CA LEU A 33 6.78 -36.49 3.91
C LEU A 33 6.35 -36.68 5.37
N ASN A 34 5.14 -36.24 5.75
CA ASN A 34 4.60 -36.28 7.11
C ASN A 34 5.52 -35.65 8.18
N LEU A 35 6.36 -34.68 7.79
CA LEU A 35 7.26 -33.97 8.70
C LEU A 35 6.55 -32.76 9.31
N PHE A 36 5.59 -33.02 10.20
CA PHE A 36 4.67 -32.00 10.74
C PHE A 36 5.36 -30.78 11.36
N LEU A 37 6.31 -31.00 12.28
CA LEU A 37 6.93 -29.92 13.04
C LEU A 37 7.71 -28.91 12.17
N PRO A 38 8.66 -29.34 11.31
CA PRO A 38 9.36 -28.40 10.43
C PRO A 38 8.46 -27.84 9.33
N ALA A 39 7.46 -28.60 8.86
CA ALA A 39 6.53 -28.14 7.84
C ALA A 39 5.66 -26.97 8.32
N ILE A 40 5.16 -27.03 9.56
CA ILE A 40 4.38 -25.93 10.16
C ILE A 40 5.24 -24.66 10.24
N GLY A 41 6.50 -24.77 10.64
CA GLY A 41 7.43 -23.64 10.68
C GLY A 41 7.63 -23.01 9.29
N LEU A 42 7.85 -23.82 8.27
CA LEU A 42 7.99 -23.39 6.87
C LEU A 42 6.72 -22.70 6.35
N CYS A 43 5.55 -23.29 6.58
CA CYS A 43 4.27 -22.68 6.22
C CYS A 43 4.07 -21.33 6.93
N PHE A 44 4.39 -21.24 8.21
CA PHE A 44 4.29 -19.97 8.94
C PHE A 44 5.21 -18.90 8.35
N VAL A 45 6.48 -19.23 8.11
CA VAL A 45 7.44 -18.29 7.50
C VAL A 45 6.99 -17.88 6.10
N GLY A 46 6.51 -18.82 5.28
CA GLY A 46 5.97 -18.54 3.95
C GLY A 46 4.79 -17.58 3.97
N ALA A 47 3.83 -17.81 4.90
CA ALA A 47 2.68 -16.92 5.08
C ALA A 47 3.09 -15.51 5.52
N VAL A 48 4.06 -15.39 6.44
CA VAL A 48 4.58 -14.08 6.90
C VAL A 48 5.30 -13.34 5.78
N LEU A 49 6.09 -14.04 4.96
CA LEU A 49 6.76 -13.42 3.82
C LEU A 49 5.78 -12.99 2.73
N PHE A 50 4.70 -13.75 2.56
CA PHE A 50 3.64 -13.47 1.59
C PHE A 50 2.80 -12.25 1.97
N ILE A 51 2.48 -12.07 3.26
CA ILE A 51 1.70 -10.94 3.74
C ILE A 51 2.63 -9.75 3.94
N GLN A 52 2.74 -8.90 2.91
CA GLN A 52 3.48 -7.65 2.98
C GLN A 52 2.52 -6.48 2.99
N VAL A 53 2.67 -5.60 3.98
CA VAL A 53 1.86 -4.39 4.07
C VAL A 53 2.77 -3.19 3.82
N LYS A 54 2.50 -2.42 2.76
CA LYS A 54 3.26 -1.20 2.46
C LYS A 54 2.67 -0.02 3.23
N GLY A 55 3.49 0.96 3.59
CA GLY A 55 3.04 2.14 4.30
C GLY A 55 4.03 3.29 4.17
N ILE A 56 3.64 4.47 4.66
CA ILE A 56 4.52 5.64 4.76
C ILE A 56 4.45 6.22 6.18
N SER A 57 5.60 6.54 6.75
CA SER A 57 5.71 7.27 8.01
C SER A 57 6.18 8.68 7.70
N ILE A 58 5.46 9.69 8.17
CA ILE A 58 5.79 11.09 7.95
C ILE A 58 6.15 11.70 9.30
N ASP A 59 7.31 12.35 9.36
CA ASP A 59 7.86 12.99 10.55
C ASP A 59 8.13 14.45 10.24
N THR A 60 7.11 15.29 10.48
CA THR A 60 7.17 16.73 10.14
C THR A 60 8.12 17.52 11.04
N GLU A 61 8.44 17.03 12.24
CA GLU A 61 9.39 17.69 13.15
C GLU A 61 10.82 17.61 12.64
N ARG A 62 11.15 16.52 11.94
CA ARG A 62 12.49 16.26 11.41
C ARG A 62 12.55 16.35 9.88
N ASN A 63 11.51 16.93 9.28
CA ASN A 63 11.36 17.13 7.84
C ASN A 63 11.68 15.89 6.99
N ARG A 64 11.15 14.72 7.37
CA ARG A 64 11.51 13.44 6.74
C ARG A 64 10.31 12.51 6.60
N PHE A 65 10.38 11.62 5.62
CA PHE A 65 9.41 10.55 5.43
C PHE A 65 10.12 9.19 5.30
N LYS A 66 9.39 8.12 5.54
CA LYS A 66 9.88 6.75 5.44
C LYS A 66 8.83 5.88 4.78
N PRO A 67 8.97 5.52 3.48
CA PRO A 67 8.24 4.39 2.93
C PRO A 67 8.72 3.13 3.67
N TYR A 68 7.78 2.31 4.13
CA TYR A 68 8.10 1.11 4.89
C TYR A 68 7.29 -0.10 4.41
N LEU A 69 7.91 -1.26 4.55
CA LEU A 69 7.29 -2.57 4.49
C LEU A 69 7.08 -3.07 5.91
N HIS A 70 5.84 -3.39 6.25
CA HIS A 70 5.49 -4.06 7.49
C HIS A 70 5.63 -5.57 7.30
N LEU A 71 6.56 -6.16 8.02
CA LEU A 71 6.77 -7.59 8.14
C LEU A 71 6.44 -8.00 9.56
N LEU A 72 5.21 -8.49 9.75
CA LEU A 72 4.64 -8.94 11.03
C LEU A 72 4.66 -7.85 12.14
N PHE A 73 5.80 -7.66 12.82
CA PHE A 73 6.02 -6.68 13.90
C PHE A 73 7.06 -5.59 13.56
N TYR A 74 7.77 -5.72 12.43
CA TYR A 74 8.87 -4.83 12.07
C TYR A 74 8.53 -3.98 10.85
N ARG A 75 8.95 -2.70 10.88
CA ARG A 75 8.81 -1.74 9.77
C ARG A 75 10.17 -1.48 9.12
N ILE A 76 10.41 -2.13 8.00
CA ILE A 76 11.67 -2.04 7.25
C ILE A 76 11.55 -0.95 6.20
N GLY A 77 12.53 -0.06 6.11
CA GLY A 77 12.56 1.03 5.14
C GLY A 77 13.62 2.07 5.50
N PHE A 78 13.87 3.01 4.59
CA PHE A 78 14.83 4.09 4.76
C PHE A 78 14.13 5.43 5.01
N TRP A 79 14.78 6.30 5.79
CA TRP A 79 14.32 7.67 5.96
C TRP A 79 14.86 8.52 4.82
N TYR A 80 13.98 9.28 4.18
CA TYR A 80 14.24 10.23 3.11
C TYR A 80 13.86 11.64 3.56
N SER A 81 14.50 12.67 3.01
CA SER A 81 14.13 14.05 3.32
C SER A 81 12.81 14.42 2.62
N LEU A 82 11.93 15.15 3.30
CA LEU A 82 10.76 15.75 2.64
C LEU A 82 11.17 16.78 1.57
N ASP A 83 12.41 17.30 1.62
CA ASP A 83 12.93 18.19 0.59
C ASP A 83 13.14 17.49 -0.77
N GLU A 84 13.14 16.16 -0.81
CA GLU A 84 13.16 15.38 -2.05
C GLU A 84 11.78 15.34 -2.71
N ILE A 85 10.73 15.74 -1.98
CA ILE A 85 9.36 15.81 -2.49
C ILE A 85 9.14 17.15 -3.18
N LYS A 86 8.57 17.08 -4.38
CA LYS A 86 8.21 18.23 -5.20
C LYS A 86 6.83 18.76 -4.86
N GLU A 87 5.84 17.87 -4.79
CA GLU A 87 4.43 18.24 -4.61
C GLU A 87 3.61 17.10 -4.00
N ILE A 88 2.47 17.46 -3.41
CA ILE A 88 1.41 16.53 -3.00
C ILE A 88 0.37 16.50 -4.13
N THR A 89 0.02 15.31 -4.62
CA THR A 89 -1.00 15.16 -5.66
C THR A 89 -2.19 14.35 -5.19
N LEU A 90 -3.40 14.83 -5.52
CA LEU A 90 -4.65 14.09 -5.38
C LEU A 90 -5.02 13.49 -6.74
N ARG A 91 -5.18 12.17 -6.82
CA ARG A 91 -5.52 11.44 -8.05
C ARG A 91 -6.80 10.65 -7.84
N TYR A 92 -7.64 10.59 -8.87
CA TYR A 92 -8.79 9.69 -8.88
C TYR A 92 -8.33 8.31 -9.36
N PHE A 93 -8.56 7.30 -8.54
CA PHE A 93 -8.29 5.91 -8.85
C PHE A 93 -9.61 5.16 -9.04
N ASN A 94 -9.75 4.52 -10.19
CA ASN A 94 -10.91 3.74 -10.56
C ASN A 94 -10.44 2.47 -11.23
N GLU A 95 -10.42 1.37 -10.48
CA GLU A 95 -10.11 0.06 -11.01
C GLU A 95 -11.37 -0.80 -11.00
N SER A 96 -11.69 -1.36 -12.16
CA SER A 96 -12.82 -2.26 -12.31
C SER A 96 -12.30 -3.63 -12.72
N GLN A 97 -12.45 -4.62 -11.85
CA GLN A 97 -12.10 -6.00 -12.15
C GLN A 97 -13.37 -6.79 -12.45
N ASN A 98 -13.41 -7.36 -13.66
CA ASN A 98 -14.44 -8.33 -14.03
C ASN A 98 -14.00 -9.70 -13.53
N ILE A 99 -14.68 -10.19 -12.50
CA ILE A 99 -14.48 -11.55 -12.01
C ILE A 99 -15.39 -12.44 -12.86
N TYR A 100 -14.77 -13.34 -13.63
CA TYR A 100 -15.47 -14.36 -14.42
C TYR A 100 -15.47 -15.70 -13.67
N PRO A 101 -16.40 -15.94 -12.72
CA PRO A 101 -16.58 -17.27 -12.18
C PRO A 101 -17.17 -18.18 -13.27
N ARG A 102 -16.66 -19.40 -13.35
CA ARG A 102 -17.00 -20.38 -14.42
C ARG A 102 -18.50 -20.79 -14.45
N HIS A 103 -19.30 -20.37 -13.48
CA HIS A 103 -20.70 -20.81 -13.28
C HIS A 103 -21.70 -19.73 -12.77
N ILE A 104 -21.34 -18.44 -12.67
CA ILE A 104 -22.25 -17.37 -12.19
C ILE A 104 -22.11 -16.12 -13.08
N ALA A 105 -23.17 -15.30 -13.16
CA ALA A 105 -23.17 -13.99 -13.80
C ALA A 105 -21.91 -13.18 -13.43
N VAL A 106 -21.38 -12.44 -14.41
CA VAL A 106 -20.18 -11.60 -14.26
C VAL A 106 -20.35 -10.67 -13.06
N TYR A 107 -19.46 -10.80 -12.07
CA TYR A 107 -19.43 -9.90 -10.93
C TYR A 107 -18.35 -8.85 -11.20
N THR A 108 -18.76 -7.60 -11.37
CA THR A 108 -17.83 -6.47 -11.52
C THR A 108 -17.58 -5.87 -10.16
N ALA A 109 -16.36 -6.03 -9.65
CA ALA A 109 -15.89 -5.31 -8.48
C ALA A 109 -15.24 -3.99 -8.95
N THR A 110 -15.85 -2.85 -8.62
CA THR A 110 -15.27 -1.54 -8.92
C THR A 110 -14.77 -0.89 -7.63
N ALA A 111 -13.46 -0.68 -7.53
CA ALA A 111 -12.84 0.10 -6.49
C ALA A 111 -12.70 1.55 -6.96
N ARG A 112 -13.41 2.47 -6.29
CA ARG A 112 -13.33 3.91 -6.52
C ARG A 112 -12.77 4.58 -5.26
N CYS A 113 -11.63 5.23 -5.38
CA CYS A 113 -11.03 6.01 -4.31
C CYS A 113 -10.23 7.19 -4.88
N TYR A 114 -9.91 8.14 -4.00
CA TYR A 114 -8.98 9.21 -4.28
C TYR A 114 -7.67 8.89 -3.58
N GLU A 115 -6.61 8.75 -4.35
CA GLU A 115 -5.29 8.46 -3.88
C GLU A 115 -4.49 9.74 -3.68
N ILE A 116 -3.83 9.84 -2.55
CA ILE A 116 -2.99 10.96 -2.19
C ILE A 116 -1.54 10.50 -2.27
N HIS A 117 -0.73 11.16 -3.09
CA HIS A 117 0.66 10.79 -3.35
C HIS A 117 1.62 11.93 -3.04
N PHE A 118 2.79 11.61 -2.50
CA PHE A 118 3.96 12.46 -2.66
C PHE A 118 4.60 12.19 -4.02
N VAL A 119 4.90 13.27 -4.75
CA VAL A 119 5.67 13.22 -5.99
C VAL A 119 7.08 13.65 -5.69
N ALA A 120 8.04 12.74 -5.77
CA ALA A 120 9.44 13.06 -5.61
C ALA A 120 9.97 13.86 -6.80
N LYS A 121 11.10 14.55 -6.62
CA LYS A 121 11.73 15.39 -7.65
C LYS A 121 12.19 14.58 -8.87
N ASP A 122 12.50 13.31 -8.68
CA ASP A 122 12.80 12.34 -9.74
C ASP A 122 11.56 11.81 -10.49
N GLY A 123 10.36 12.10 -9.97
CA GLY A 123 9.09 11.66 -10.53
C GLY A 123 8.51 10.41 -9.87
N GLU A 124 9.18 9.80 -8.88
CA GLU A 124 8.62 8.68 -8.14
C GLU A 124 7.37 9.09 -7.34
N LEU A 125 6.43 8.15 -7.22
CA LEU A 125 5.15 8.36 -6.53
C LEU A 125 5.11 7.51 -5.26
N TYR A 126 4.92 8.16 -4.13
CA TYR A 126 4.72 7.50 -2.85
C TYR A 126 3.28 7.69 -2.39
N LEU A 127 2.50 6.61 -2.44
CA LEU A 127 1.13 6.61 -1.91
C LEU A 127 1.17 6.88 -0.40
N ILE A 128 0.32 7.81 0.04
CA ILE A 128 0.18 8.20 1.43
C ILE A 128 -1.07 7.57 2.01
N GLN A 129 -2.20 7.77 1.33
CA GLN A 129 -3.50 7.30 1.78
C GLN A 129 -4.49 7.31 0.61
N ASP A 130 -5.43 6.38 0.66
CA ASP A 130 -6.62 6.34 -0.18
C ASP A 130 -7.87 6.73 0.62
N ILE A 131 -8.67 7.65 0.07
CA ILE A 131 -9.89 8.14 0.71
C ILE A 131 -11.03 8.03 -0.29
N LYS A 132 -12.18 7.47 0.12
CA LYS A 132 -13.33 7.27 -0.78
C LYS A 132 -14.02 8.57 -1.19
N SER A 133 -14.02 9.58 -0.32
CA SER A 133 -14.69 10.86 -0.56
C SER A 133 -13.71 11.92 -1.05
N HIS A 134 -14.06 12.59 -2.14
CA HIS A 134 -13.25 13.69 -2.70
C HIS A 134 -13.06 14.83 -1.70
N SER A 135 -14.11 15.26 -1.00
CA SER A 135 -14.03 16.38 -0.06
C SER A 135 -13.08 16.07 1.10
N ALA A 136 -13.21 14.88 1.68
CA ALA A 136 -12.33 14.43 2.76
C ALA A 136 -10.88 14.29 2.29
N ALA A 137 -10.65 13.84 1.05
CA ALA A 137 -9.31 13.75 0.48
C ALA A 137 -8.68 15.13 0.25
N LEU A 138 -9.50 16.08 -0.21
CA LEU A 138 -9.07 17.46 -0.45
C LEU A 138 -8.75 18.18 0.86
N ASP A 139 -9.57 18.01 1.89
CA ASP A 139 -9.32 18.57 3.23
C ASP A 139 -8.03 17.99 3.84
N PHE A 140 -7.82 16.67 3.69
CA PHE A 140 -6.59 16.01 4.12
C PHE A 140 -5.35 16.53 3.37
N CYS A 141 -5.44 16.72 2.05
CA CYS A 141 -4.36 17.28 1.25
C CYS A 141 -3.98 18.71 1.68
N LYS A 142 -4.98 19.54 2.00
CA LYS A 142 -4.75 20.90 2.51
C LYS A 142 -4.05 20.87 3.85
N GLU A 143 -4.55 20.07 4.79
CA GLU A 143 -3.94 19.91 6.11
C GLU A 143 -2.49 19.40 5.99
N LEU A 144 -2.24 18.43 5.10
CA LEU A 144 -0.91 17.90 4.87
C LEU A 144 0.01 18.93 4.22
N SER A 145 -0.48 19.71 3.25
CA SER A 145 0.24 20.81 2.60
C SER A 145 0.63 21.89 3.61
N GLU A 146 -0.28 22.29 4.50
CA GLU A 146 0.00 23.26 5.56
C GLU A 146 1.06 22.76 6.54
N LYS A 147 1.02 21.48 6.91
CA LYS A 147 1.98 20.88 7.86
C LYS A 147 3.36 20.63 7.27
N THR A 148 3.44 20.36 5.97
CA THR A 148 4.70 20.02 5.28
C THR A 148 5.30 21.20 4.54
N GLY A 149 4.53 22.26 4.27
CA GLY A 149 4.92 23.38 3.41
C GLY A 149 5.03 23.01 1.94
N LEU A 150 4.64 21.80 1.54
CA LEU A 150 4.69 21.34 0.16
C LEU A 150 3.52 21.87 -0.67
N PRO A 151 3.73 22.20 -1.96
CA PRO A 151 2.63 22.61 -2.83
C PRO A 151 1.68 21.43 -3.09
N PHE A 152 0.39 21.72 -3.09
CA PHE A 152 -0.66 20.77 -3.39
C PHE A 152 -1.22 20.98 -4.81
N LYS A 153 -1.44 19.89 -5.53
CA LYS A 153 -2.07 19.89 -6.87
C LYS A 153 -3.21 18.88 -6.94
N ASP A 154 -4.40 19.37 -7.24
CA ASP A 154 -5.56 18.54 -7.52
C ASP A 154 -5.54 18.08 -8.99
N LEU A 155 -5.34 16.77 -9.21
CA LEU A 155 -5.40 16.13 -10.52
C LEU A 155 -6.74 15.40 -10.74
N ALA A 156 -7.68 15.49 -9.78
CA ALA A 156 -9.00 14.87 -9.83
C ALA A 156 -10.19 15.87 -9.95
N PRO A 157 -10.08 17.06 -10.57
CA PRO A 157 -11.04 18.15 -10.38
C PRO A 157 -12.46 17.89 -10.95
N GLY A 158 -12.64 16.84 -11.76
CA GLY A 158 -13.88 16.53 -12.48
C GLY A 158 -14.69 15.34 -11.94
N HIS A 159 -14.14 14.51 -11.06
CA HIS A 159 -14.87 13.39 -10.48
C HIS A 159 -15.58 13.85 -9.20
N LYS A 160 -16.66 14.62 -9.34
CA LYS A 160 -17.56 14.87 -8.22
C LYS A 160 -18.49 13.67 -8.08
N ASN A 161 -18.47 13.05 -6.90
CA ASN A 161 -19.26 11.89 -6.47
C ASN A 161 -20.51 11.61 -7.32
N VAL A 162 -20.52 10.47 -8.01
CA VAL A 162 -21.78 9.77 -8.27
C VAL A 162 -22.09 9.05 -6.96
N SER A 163 -22.97 9.69 -6.18
CA SER A 163 -23.59 9.19 -4.95
C SER A 163 -24.18 7.79 -5.12
#